data_AF-R6E5E3-F1
#
_entry.id   AF-R6E5E3-F1
#
_cell.length_a   1.000
_cell.length_b   1.000
_cell.length_c   1.000
_cell.angle_alpha   90.00
_cell.angle_beta   90.00
_cell.angle_gamma   90.00
#
_symmetry.space_group_name_H-M   'P 1'
#
loop_
_entity.id
_entity.type
_entity.pdbx_description
1 polymer ?
#
loop_
_entity_poly.entity_id
_entity_poly.type
_entity_poly.pdbx_seq_one_letter_code
_entity_poly.pdbx_strand_id
1 'polypeptide(L)'
;MKNFSKKAISGIISLVIAASAAVSLPISGSAKGIAYGDINGDSFVNSSDALAALTYSVGKRDLTSDEFIRADVNADKKVNSSDALEILRYSVGLIQKFKAEGVNNTSVDAKTAVTVFNKAVEYSKKILPSYTFQQTPSETVDDVKVTSNSSLISDDLLKQAAEDAKKQYTTAPKTYTKIVQQKAEESAQKMVGTFDLSRLLELASIECKKNEKGNYLLTVKFKNEKNPTESSQIVKVLGQMSYDSAKKALADNNSLDGVKAKIDAFNFTYENCILRCEINPSSYEFVSIDWSVKNVSNSKVTTAVGFVKLTVEMSMTGNNSTSYSKFGY
;
A
#
# COMPACT_ATOMS: atom_id res chain seq x y z
N MET A 1 -19.73 38.07 0.76
CA MET A 1 -20.07 36.86 1.55
C MET A 1 -19.88 35.56 0.77
N LYS A 2 -20.46 35.37 -0.43
CA LYS A 2 -20.27 34.14 -1.25
C LYS A 2 -18.81 33.67 -1.42
N ASN A 3 -17.87 34.58 -1.72
CA ASN A 3 -16.45 34.23 -1.90
C ASN A 3 -15.75 33.83 -0.59
N PHE A 4 -16.17 34.41 0.53
CA PHE A 4 -15.65 34.06 1.86
C PHE A 4 -16.17 32.68 2.29
N SER A 5 -17.45 32.40 2.10
CA SER A 5 -18.05 31.09 2.39
C SER A 5 -17.42 29.97 1.55
N LYS A 6 -17.17 30.19 0.25
CA LYS A 6 -16.46 29.23 -0.61
C LYS A 6 -15.05 28.91 -0.10
N LYS A 7 -14.27 29.93 0.27
CA LYS A 7 -12.92 29.76 0.82
C LYS A 7 -12.94 29.00 2.15
N ALA A 8 -13.86 29.34 3.05
CA ALA A 8 -14.00 28.66 4.34
C ALA A 8 -14.38 27.19 4.17
N ILE A 9 -15.32 26.87 3.27
CA ILE A 9 -15.75 25.50 2.97
C ILE A 9 -14.63 24.68 2.32
N SER A 10 -13.97 25.23 1.30
CA SER A 10 -12.84 24.57 0.63
C SER A 10 -11.66 24.34 1.58
N GLY A 11 -11.41 25.30 2.47
CA GLY A 11 -10.41 25.19 3.51
C GLY A 11 -10.67 24.02 4.46
N ILE A 12 -11.85 23.94 5.08
CA ILE A 12 -12.15 22.84 6.02
C ILE A 12 -12.12 21.47 5.32
N ILE A 13 -12.60 21.38 4.08
CA ILE A 13 -12.54 20.15 3.27
C ILE A 13 -11.09 19.72 3.04
N SER A 14 -10.22 20.65 2.63
CA SER A 14 -8.80 20.35 2.39
C SER A 14 -8.08 19.84 3.64
N LEU A 15 -8.44 20.37 4.82
CA LEU A 15 -7.84 19.96 6.10
C LEU A 15 -8.29 18.58 6.55
N VAL A 16 -9.60 18.29 6.43
CA VAL A 16 -10.16 16.96 6.72
C VAL A 16 -9.50 15.89 5.84
N ILE A 17 -9.25 16.24 4.58
CA ILE A 17 -8.60 15.37 3.60
C ILE A 17 -7.13 15.16 3.95
N ALA A 18 -6.35 16.23 4.18
CA ALA A 18 -4.91 16.14 4.45
C ALA A 18 -4.56 15.23 5.64
N ALA A 19 -5.41 15.14 6.65
CA ALA A 19 -5.18 14.29 7.81
C ALA A 19 -5.73 12.87 7.69
N SER A 20 -6.74 12.67 6.85
CA SER A 20 -7.25 11.35 6.46
C SER A 20 -6.32 10.67 5.43
N ALA A 21 -5.62 11.50 4.63
CA ALA A 21 -4.57 11.18 3.68
C ALA A 21 -3.21 10.87 4.32
N ALA A 22 -2.92 11.46 5.49
CA ALA A 22 -1.61 11.47 6.16
C ALA A 22 -1.09 10.10 6.62
N VAL A 23 -1.81 9.00 6.36
CA VAL A 23 -1.31 7.64 6.60
C VAL A 23 -0.25 7.22 5.56
N SER A 24 -0.12 7.98 4.47
CA SER A 24 0.97 7.88 3.50
C SER A 24 2.00 8.98 3.76
N LEU A 25 2.96 8.77 4.68
CA LEU A 25 4.19 9.56 4.65
C LEU A 25 4.91 9.28 3.31
N PRO A 26 5.49 10.31 2.65
CA PRO A 26 6.28 10.11 1.43
C PRO A 26 7.59 9.42 1.80
N ILE A 27 7.58 8.11 1.89
CA ILE A 27 8.79 7.34 1.63
C ILE A 27 8.80 7.21 0.10
N SER A 28 9.86 7.70 -0.55
CA SER A 28 9.91 7.91 -2.01
C SER A 28 10.70 6.83 -2.72
N GLY A 29 10.14 6.30 -3.82
CA GLY A 29 10.74 5.41 -4.84
C GLY A 29 9.80 4.32 -5.41
N SER A 30 10.09 3.54 -6.54
CA SER A 30 9.39 2.48 -7.37
C SER A 30 10.22 1.23 -7.77
N ALA A 31 9.60 0.03 -7.79
CA ALA A 31 9.52 -0.99 -8.85
C ALA A 31 8.37 -2.04 -8.60
N LYS A 32 7.70 -2.49 -9.70
CA LYS A 32 6.56 -3.44 -9.82
C LYS A 32 6.99 -4.89 -9.54
N GLY A 33 6.22 -5.62 -8.73
CA GLY A 33 6.40 -7.06 -8.50
C GLY A 33 6.09 -7.90 -9.74
N ILE A 34 6.69 -9.09 -9.84
CA ILE A 34 6.52 -10.01 -10.97
C ILE A 34 5.13 -10.67 -10.88
N ALA A 35 4.26 -10.39 -11.85
CA ALA A 35 2.97 -11.06 -12.02
C ALA A 35 3.13 -12.18 -13.05
N TYR A 36 3.18 -13.43 -12.59
CA TYR A 36 3.20 -14.59 -13.50
C TYR A 36 1.95 -14.59 -14.38
N GLY A 37 2.13 -14.82 -15.67
CA GLY A 37 1.08 -14.77 -16.69
C GLY A 37 0.78 -13.38 -17.27
N ASP A 38 1.23 -12.27 -16.67
CA ASP A 38 1.07 -10.90 -17.20
C ASP A 38 2.29 -10.55 -18.09
N ILE A 39 2.45 -11.25 -19.22
CA ILE A 39 3.65 -11.15 -20.05
C ILE A 39 3.81 -9.74 -20.61
N ASN A 40 2.75 -9.09 -21.06
CA ASN A 40 2.85 -7.75 -21.65
C ASN A 40 2.96 -6.63 -20.59
N GLY A 41 2.78 -6.95 -19.30
CA GLY A 41 2.92 -6.01 -18.19
C GLY A 41 1.74 -5.05 -18.04
N ASP A 42 0.59 -5.32 -18.66
CA ASP A 42 -0.62 -4.51 -18.56
C ASP A 42 -1.42 -4.74 -17.26
N SER A 43 -0.97 -5.69 -16.44
CA SER A 43 -1.55 -6.07 -15.13
C SER A 43 -2.79 -6.96 -15.20
N PHE A 44 -3.11 -7.49 -16.37
CA PHE A 44 -4.16 -8.49 -16.58
C PHE A 44 -3.57 -9.76 -17.17
N VAL A 45 -3.96 -10.93 -16.67
CA VAL A 45 -3.58 -12.23 -17.27
C VAL A 45 -4.69 -12.66 -18.22
N ASN A 46 -4.45 -12.53 -19.53
CA ASN A 46 -5.47 -12.78 -20.54
C ASN A 46 -4.91 -13.41 -21.82
N SER A 47 -5.72 -13.50 -22.88
CA SER A 47 -5.33 -14.11 -24.15
C SER A 47 -4.17 -13.38 -24.85
N SER A 48 -3.96 -12.09 -24.56
CA SER A 48 -2.84 -11.30 -25.09
C SER A 48 -1.50 -11.82 -24.57
N ASP A 49 -1.45 -12.27 -23.31
CA ASP A 49 -0.26 -12.89 -22.73
C ASP A 49 -0.02 -14.27 -23.31
N ALA A 50 -1.07 -15.08 -23.46
CA ALA A 50 -0.94 -16.37 -24.14
C ALA A 50 -0.41 -16.21 -25.58
N LEU A 51 -0.87 -15.18 -26.30
CA LEU A 51 -0.35 -14.84 -27.62
C LEU A 51 1.11 -14.39 -27.56
N ALA A 52 1.50 -13.63 -26.54
CA ALA A 52 2.87 -13.20 -26.32
C ALA A 52 3.81 -14.41 -26.08
N ALA A 53 3.40 -15.40 -25.28
CA ALA A 53 4.14 -16.65 -25.10
C ALA A 53 4.24 -17.47 -26.39
N LEU A 54 3.15 -17.56 -27.18
CA LEU A 54 3.15 -18.30 -28.46
C LEU A 54 4.02 -17.65 -29.52
N THR A 55 3.93 -16.32 -29.67
CA THR A 55 4.75 -15.57 -30.63
C THR A 55 6.24 -15.66 -30.33
N TYR A 56 6.59 -15.71 -29.03
CA TYR A 56 7.94 -16.06 -28.60
C TYR A 56 8.32 -17.50 -28.95
N SER A 57 7.47 -18.47 -28.61
CA SER A 57 7.73 -19.89 -28.84
C SER A 57 8.00 -20.24 -30.31
N VAL A 58 7.47 -19.46 -31.26
CA VAL A 58 7.68 -19.64 -32.71
C VAL A 58 8.77 -18.72 -33.29
N GLY A 59 9.49 -17.99 -32.46
CA GLY A 59 10.60 -17.12 -32.87
C GLY A 59 10.18 -15.85 -33.62
N LYS A 60 8.91 -15.43 -33.50
CA LYS A 60 8.42 -14.18 -34.12
C LYS A 60 8.64 -12.94 -33.26
N ARG A 61 8.96 -13.14 -31.98
CA ARG A 61 9.22 -12.07 -31.01
C ARG A 61 10.18 -12.57 -29.94
N ASP A 62 11.13 -11.72 -29.54
CA ASP A 62 11.94 -11.99 -28.35
C ASP A 62 11.26 -11.48 -27.08
N LEU A 63 11.43 -12.20 -25.98
CA LEU A 63 11.00 -11.76 -24.64
C LEU A 63 12.16 -11.05 -23.95
N THR A 64 11.86 -9.96 -23.24
CA THR A 64 12.82 -9.43 -22.25
C THR A 64 12.99 -10.41 -21.09
N SER A 65 14.04 -10.23 -20.27
CA SER A 65 14.26 -11.07 -19.09
C SER A 65 13.05 -11.09 -18.15
N ASP A 66 12.41 -9.94 -17.93
CA ASP A 66 11.25 -9.85 -17.03
C ASP A 66 9.99 -10.46 -17.67
N GLU A 67 9.81 -10.30 -18.98
CA GLU A 67 8.73 -10.95 -19.72
C GLU A 67 8.89 -12.47 -19.73
N PHE A 68 10.11 -12.97 -19.88
CA PHE A 68 10.41 -14.40 -19.83
C PHE A 68 10.07 -14.99 -18.46
N ILE A 69 10.42 -14.31 -17.37
CA ILE A 69 10.08 -14.75 -16.01
C ILE A 69 8.56 -14.77 -15.81
N ARG A 70 7.83 -13.76 -16.30
CA ARG A 70 6.36 -13.76 -16.23
C ARG A 70 5.74 -14.84 -17.12
N ALA A 71 6.39 -15.21 -18.21
CA ALA A 71 5.88 -16.16 -19.19
C ALA A 71 6.12 -17.63 -18.82
N ASP A 72 7.17 -17.97 -18.07
CA ASP A 72 7.42 -19.35 -17.58
C ASP A 72 6.50 -19.66 -16.38
N VAL A 73 5.22 -19.86 -16.66
CA VAL A 73 4.18 -20.06 -15.65
C VAL A 73 4.13 -21.50 -15.14
N ASN A 74 4.75 -22.44 -15.86
CA ASN A 74 4.82 -23.84 -15.41
C ASN A 74 6.13 -24.17 -14.66
N ALA A 75 7.07 -23.21 -14.58
CA ALA A 75 8.40 -23.31 -13.98
C ALA A 75 9.24 -24.47 -14.53
N ASP A 76 9.23 -24.66 -15.85
CA ASP A 76 10.08 -25.63 -16.54
C ASP A 76 11.33 -25.01 -17.19
N LYS A 77 11.52 -23.69 -17.01
CA LYS A 77 12.63 -22.87 -17.53
C LYS A 77 12.57 -22.70 -19.05
N LYS A 78 11.41 -22.92 -19.66
CA LYS A 78 11.12 -22.67 -21.07
C LYS A 78 9.82 -21.88 -21.15
N VAL A 79 9.69 -21.09 -22.21
CA VAL A 79 8.40 -20.47 -22.55
C VAL A 79 7.93 -21.09 -23.86
N ASN A 80 6.84 -21.85 -23.78
CA ASN A 80 6.29 -22.55 -24.93
C ASN A 80 4.76 -22.59 -24.91
N SER A 81 4.16 -23.41 -25.78
CA SER A 81 2.70 -23.56 -25.86
C SER A 81 2.07 -24.08 -24.56
N SER A 82 2.82 -24.75 -23.70
CA SER A 82 2.35 -25.21 -22.38
C SER A 82 2.06 -24.04 -21.45
N ASP A 83 2.91 -23.01 -21.45
CA ASP A 83 2.69 -21.79 -20.67
C ASP A 83 1.50 -21.00 -21.18
N ALA A 84 1.39 -20.86 -22.50
CA ALA A 84 0.24 -20.22 -23.12
C ALA A 84 -1.08 -20.94 -22.77
N LEU A 85 -1.07 -22.27 -22.72
CA LEU A 85 -2.23 -23.07 -22.31
C LEU A 85 -2.60 -22.83 -20.85
N GLU A 86 -1.63 -22.82 -19.93
CA GLU A 86 -1.89 -22.52 -18.52
C GLU A 86 -2.45 -21.09 -18.37
N ILE A 87 -1.90 -20.10 -19.08
CA ILE A 87 -2.40 -18.71 -19.08
C ILE A 87 -3.87 -18.65 -19.53
N LEU A 88 -4.22 -19.36 -20.60
CA LEU A 88 -5.60 -19.44 -21.07
C LEU A 88 -6.50 -20.08 -20.01
N ARG A 89 -6.09 -21.20 -19.42
CA ARG A 89 -6.83 -21.88 -18.33
C ARG A 89 -7.03 -20.94 -17.13
N TYR A 90 -6.03 -20.13 -16.79
CA TYR A 90 -6.11 -19.14 -15.71
C TYR A 90 -7.10 -18.02 -16.06
N SER A 91 -7.02 -17.45 -17.26
CA SER A 91 -7.90 -16.36 -17.71
C SER A 91 -9.39 -16.72 -17.73
N VAL A 92 -9.71 -18.01 -17.89
CA VAL A 92 -11.10 -18.51 -17.84
C VAL A 92 -11.46 -19.15 -16.48
N GLY A 93 -10.57 -19.09 -15.48
CA GLY A 93 -10.80 -19.60 -14.13
C GLY A 93 -10.79 -21.13 -13.99
N LEU A 94 -10.25 -21.87 -14.96
CA LEU A 94 -10.04 -23.32 -14.86
C LEU A 94 -8.89 -23.68 -13.91
N ILE A 95 -7.96 -22.75 -13.69
CA ILE A 95 -6.93 -22.82 -12.64
C ILE A 95 -6.88 -21.48 -11.92
N GLN A 96 -6.65 -21.51 -10.61
CA GLN A 96 -6.62 -20.31 -9.76
C GLN A 96 -5.19 -19.84 -9.44
N LYS A 97 -4.18 -20.60 -9.88
CA LYS A 97 -2.76 -20.37 -9.62
C LYS A 97 -1.91 -21.13 -10.64
N PHE A 98 -0.74 -20.59 -10.94
CA PHE A 98 0.24 -21.21 -11.81
C PHE A 98 1.18 -22.16 -11.05
N LYS A 99 1.75 -23.15 -11.73
CA LYS A 99 2.72 -24.06 -11.10
C LYS A 99 4.01 -23.33 -10.71
N ALA A 100 4.41 -22.31 -11.45
CA ALA A 100 5.51 -21.43 -11.07
C ALA A 100 5.28 -20.74 -9.72
N GLU A 101 4.03 -20.61 -9.28
CA GLU A 101 3.67 -20.15 -7.93
C GLU A 101 3.82 -21.26 -6.86
N GLY A 102 4.38 -22.44 -7.21
CA GLY A 102 4.29 -23.66 -6.42
C GLY A 102 5.41 -24.73 -6.52
N VAL A 103 6.62 -24.48 -7.06
CA VAL A 103 7.70 -25.50 -7.08
C VAL A 103 8.73 -25.30 -5.93
N ASN A 104 8.90 -26.38 -5.13
CA ASN A 104 9.80 -26.60 -3.97
C ASN A 104 9.36 -26.12 -2.57
N ASN A 105 8.11 -26.37 -2.20
CA ASN A 105 7.58 -25.91 -0.92
C ASN A 105 7.82 -26.89 0.26
N THR A 106 9.02 -26.90 0.85
CA THR A 106 9.09 -27.21 2.28
C THR A 106 8.53 -26.00 3.01
N SER A 107 7.25 -26.09 3.42
CA SER A 107 6.62 -25.08 4.27
C SER A 107 7.54 -24.82 5.46
N VAL A 108 7.89 -23.55 5.67
CA VAL A 108 8.67 -23.14 6.83
C VAL A 108 7.69 -22.79 7.94
N ASP A 109 7.97 -23.21 9.17
CA ASP A 109 7.12 -22.84 10.29
C ASP A 109 7.11 -21.32 10.51
N ALA A 110 5.94 -20.79 10.86
CA ALA A 110 5.71 -19.35 10.95
C ALA A 110 6.69 -18.66 11.92
N LYS A 111 7.01 -19.30 13.05
CA LYS A 111 7.88 -18.72 14.07
C LYS A 111 9.32 -18.62 13.57
N THR A 112 9.84 -19.64 12.91
CA THR A 112 11.17 -19.63 12.27
C THR A 112 11.22 -18.60 11.15
N ALA A 113 10.21 -18.56 10.28
CA ALA A 113 10.17 -17.60 9.18
C ALA A 113 10.19 -16.14 9.68
N VAL A 114 9.37 -15.82 10.69
CA VAL A 114 9.35 -14.48 11.29
C VAL A 114 10.62 -14.18 12.09
N THR A 115 11.24 -15.19 12.71
CA THR A 115 12.54 -15.02 13.37
C THR A 115 13.63 -14.64 12.36
N VAL A 116 13.66 -15.31 11.20
CA VAL A 116 14.59 -14.98 10.10
C VAL A 116 14.32 -13.58 9.55
N PHE A 117 13.04 -13.21 9.37
CA PHE A 117 12.65 -11.84 8.99
C PHE A 117 13.18 -10.80 9.99
N ASN A 118 12.95 -10.99 11.29
CA ASN A 118 13.42 -10.06 12.31
C ASN A 118 14.95 -9.93 12.30
N LYS A 119 15.68 -11.03 12.12
CA LYS A 119 17.15 -11.00 11.96
C LYS A 119 17.58 -10.24 10.71
N ALA A 120 16.88 -10.40 9.60
CA ALA A 120 17.14 -9.66 8.36
C ALA A 120 16.91 -8.14 8.54
N VAL A 121 15.86 -7.75 9.27
CA VAL A 121 15.65 -6.35 9.64
C VAL A 121 16.83 -5.79 10.44
N GLU A 122 17.29 -6.50 11.48
CA GLU A 122 18.44 -6.06 12.28
C GLU A 122 19.75 -6.07 11.47
N TYR A 123 19.96 -7.05 10.61
CA TYR A 123 21.12 -7.10 9.71
C TYR A 123 21.15 -5.90 8.76
N SER A 124 20.00 -5.57 8.14
CA SER A 124 19.90 -4.44 7.23
C SER A 124 20.20 -3.09 7.90
N LYS A 125 19.81 -2.92 9.17
CA LYS A 125 20.14 -1.71 9.95
C LYS A 125 21.64 -1.60 10.24
N LYS A 126 22.33 -2.73 10.35
CA LYS A 126 23.78 -2.78 10.62
C LYS A 126 24.59 -2.45 9.38
N ILE A 127 24.25 -3.06 8.25
CA ILE A 127 25.07 -2.97 7.03
C ILE A 127 24.64 -1.83 6.11
N LEU A 128 23.43 -1.27 6.33
CA LEU A 128 22.90 -0.10 5.62
C LEU A 128 22.92 -0.28 4.09
N PRO A 129 22.25 -1.33 3.55
CA PRO A 129 22.32 -1.60 2.12
C PRO A 129 21.72 -0.47 1.32
N SER A 130 22.22 -0.27 0.10
CA SER A 130 21.48 0.49 -0.90
C SER A 130 20.29 -0.33 -1.40
N TYR A 131 19.24 0.33 -1.87
CA TYR A 131 18.08 -0.36 -2.45
C TYR A 131 17.29 0.57 -3.38
N THR A 132 16.46 -0.03 -4.22
CA THR A 132 15.38 0.65 -4.94
C THR A 132 14.09 0.45 -4.14
N PHE A 133 13.53 1.52 -3.58
CA PHE A 133 12.23 1.48 -2.88
C PHE A 133 11.09 1.70 -3.88
N GLN A 134 9.81 1.25 -3.65
CA GLN A 134 8.49 1.56 -4.28
C GLN A 134 7.47 2.21 -3.35
N GLN A 135 6.64 3.14 -3.85
CA GLN A 135 5.37 3.54 -3.27
C GLN A 135 4.35 3.93 -4.34
N THR A 136 3.11 3.47 -4.15
CA THR A 136 1.96 3.79 -4.98
C THR A 136 0.76 4.17 -4.08
N PRO A 137 0.69 5.41 -3.57
CA PRO A 137 -0.48 5.86 -2.85
C PRO A 137 -1.63 6.18 -3.81
N SER A 138 -2.85 6.02 -3.30
CA SER A 138 -4.10 6.48 -3.90
C SER A 138 -5.07 6.84 -2.79
N GLU A 139 -5.88 7.86 -3.03
CA GLU A 139 -6.89 8.32 -2.08
C GLU A 139 -8.17 8.61 -2.83
N THR A 140 -9.29 8.23 -2.21
CA THR A 140 -10.64 8.45 -2.72
C THR A 140 -11.50 9.00 -1.60
N VAL A 141 -12.26 10.05 -1.92
CA VAL A 141 -13.35 10.51 -1.06
C VAL A 141 -14.58 9.69 -1.41
N ASP A 142 -14.90 8.71 -0.58
CA ASP A 142 -16.03 7.80 -0.80
C ASP A 142 -17.35 8.54 -0.59
N ASP A 143 -17.43 9.32 0.48
CA ASP A 143 -18.57 10.18 0.75
C ASP A 143 -18.17 11.47 1.46
N VAL A 144 -18.93 12.54 1.20
CA VAL A 144 -18.75 13.84 1.85
C VAL A 144 -20.07 14.56 1.94
N LYS A 145 -20.33 15.12 3.13
CA LYS A 145 -21.50 15.92 3.44
C LYS A 145 -21.05 17.19 4.12
N VAL A 146 -21.46 18.33 3.56
CA VAL A 146 -21.18 19.67 4.10
C VAL A 146 -22.49 20.26 4.60
N THR A 147 -22.51 20.75 5.84
CA THR A 147 -23.70 21.36 6.46
C THR A 147 -23.35 22.69 7.13
N SER A 148 -24.35 23.56 7.26
CA SER A 148 -24.23 24.89 7.88
C SER A 148 -25.44 25.16 8.77
N ASN A 149 -25.25 25.87 9.88
CA ASN A 149 -26.37 26.40 10.68
C ASN A 149 -26.88 27.77 10.17
N SER A 150 -26.25 28.34 9.14
CA SER A 150 -26.54 29.68 8.66
C SER A 150 -27.36 29.66 7.37
N SER A 151 -28.49 30.34 7.38
CA SER A 151 -29.35 30.57 6.20
C SER A 151 -28.69 31.42 5.12
N LEU A 152 -27.56 32.06 5.42
CA LEU A 152 -26.77 32.86 4.47
C LEU A 152 -25.95 31.99 3.50
N ILE A 153 -25.88 30.68 3.76
CA ILE A 153 -25.19 29.70 2.92
C ILE A 153 -26.25 28.79 2.32
N SER A 154 -26.43 28.85 0.99
CA SER A 154 -27.43 28.07 0.28
C SER A 154 -27.06 26.59 0.23
N ASP A 155 -28.06 25.71 0.28
CA ASP A 155 -27.88 24.26 0.16
C ASP A 155 -27.18 23.87 -1.15
N ASP A 156 -27.45 24.57 -2.25
CA ASP A 156 -26.77 24.33 -3.53
C ASP A 156 -25.26 24.59 -3.45
N LEU A 157 -24.84 25.55 -2.63
CA LEU A 157 -23.42 25.85 -2.44
C LEU A 157 -22.73 24.74 -1.63
N LEU A 158 -23.42 24.21 -0.62
CA LEU A 158 -22.94 23.09 0.20
C LEU A 158 -22.83 21.81 -0.63
N LYS A 159 -23.84 21.50 -1.44
CA LYS A 159 -23.85 20.36 -2.36
C LYS A 159 -22.73 20.47 -3.39
N GLN A 160 -22.59 21.64 -4.03
CA GLN A 160 -21.52 21.85 -5.01
C GLN A 160 -20.14 21.65 -4.39
N ALA A 161 -19.92 22.16 -3.17
CA ALA A 161 -18.64 21.98 -2.48
C ALA A 161 -18.34 20.51 -2.15
N ALA A 162 -19.36 19.72 -1.80
CA ALA A 162 -19.23 18.28 -1.60
C ALA A 162 -18.83 17.56 -2.91
N GLU A 163 -19.51 17.88 -4.02
CA GLU A 163 -19.19 17.32 -5.34
C GLU A 163 -17.79 17.71 -5.83
N ASP A 164 -17.40 18.96 -5.64
CA ASP A 164 -16.07 19.46 -5.99
C ASP A 164 -15.00 18.72 -5.17
N ALA A 165 -15.25 18.45 -3.89
CA ALA A 165 -14.34 17.66 -3.06
C ALA A 165 -14.18 16.22 -3.57
N LYS A 166 -15.28 15.54 -3.95
CA LYS A 166 -15.21 14.20 -4.53
C LYS A 166 -14.35 14.18 -5.80
N LYS A 167 -14.51 15.17 -6.67
CA LYS A 167 -13.76 15.28 -7.93
C LYS A 167 -12.29 15.65 -7.74
N GLN A 168 -12.01 16.60 -6.87
CA GLN A 168 -10.67 17.15 -6.69
C GLN A 168 -9.74 16.18 -5.97
N TYR A 169 -10.27 15.36 -5.06
CA TYR A 169 -9.47 14.54 -4.15
C TYR A 169 -9.66 13.03 -4.35
N THR A 170 -10.31 12.63 -5.44
CA THR A 170 -10.17 11.27 -5.97
C THR A 170 -8.93 11.25 -6.86
N THR A 171 -7.87 10.62 -6.38
CA THR A 171 -6.60 10.54 -7.09
C THR A 171 -6.44 9.15 -7.69
N ALA A 172 -6.11 9.10 -8.98
CA ALA A 172 -5.59 7.87 -9.57
C ALA A 172 -4.30 7.46 -8.85
N PRO A 173 -4.01 6.16 -8.67
CA PRO A 173 -2.77 5.71 -8.06
C PRO A 173 -1.56 6.32 -8.74
N LYS A 174 -0.64 6.90 -7.95
CA LYS A 174 0.59 7.52 -8.46
C LYS A 174 1.80 6.75 -7.98
N THR A 175 2.68 6.35 -8.89
CA THR A 175 3.90 5.62 -8.53
C THR A 175 5.09 6.56 -8.51
N TYR A 176 5.79 6.65 -7.38
CA TYR A 176 7.01 7.47 -7.19
C TYR A 176 8.25 6.60 -7.39
N THR A 177 9.42 7.06 -7.92
CA THR A 177 10.69 6.28 -8.09
C THR A 177 11.99 6.87 -7.51
N LYS A 178 12.84 6.06 -6.82
CA LYS A 178 14.03 6.51 -6.10
C LYS A 178 14.95 5.33 -5.72
N ILE A 179 16.24 5.55 -5.93
CA ILE A 179 17.32 4.73 -5.40
C ILE A 179 17.78 5.34 -4.07
N VAL A 180 17.85 4.52 -3.03
CA VAL A 180 18.22 4.92 -1.68
C VAL A 180 19.60 4.33 -1.36
N GLN A 181 20.50 5.19 -0.91
CA GLN A 181 21.76 4.80 -0.29
C GLN A 181 21.68 5.21 1.18
N GLN A 182 21.69 4.25 2.09
CA GLN A 182 21.61 4.54 3.51
C GLN A 182 22.92 5.16 4.00
N LYS A 183 22.84 6.34 4.63
CA LYS A 183 23.95 7.00 5.35
C LYS A 183 23.64 6.97 6.85
N ALA A 184 24.66 7.05 7.70
CA ALA A 184 24.55 6.87 9.15
C ALA A 184 23.36 7.65 9.78
N GLU A 185 22.56 6.90 10.53
CA GLU A 185 21.38 7.18 11.37
C GLU A 185 20.29 8.16 10.91
N GLU A 186 20.58 9.34 10.33
CA GLU A 186 19.52 10.29 9.95
C GLU A 186 18.98 10.11 8.52
N SER A 187 19.65 9.33 7.67
CA SER A 187 19.19 9.05 6.30
C SER A 187 18.47 7.71 6.13
N ALA A 188 18.29 6.95 7.21
CA ALA A 188 17.72 5.60 7.22
C ALA A 188 16.33 5.60 7.89
N GLN A 189 15.32 6.10 7.19
CA GLN A 189 13.94 5.74 7.54
C GLN A 189 13.77 4.24 7.31
N LYS A 190 13.48 3.51 8.40
CA LYS A 190 13.48 2.06 8.51
C LYS A 190 12.56 1.43 7.46
N MET A 191 13.10 0.55 6.62
CA MET A 191 12.35 -0.13 5.53
C MET A 191 11.10 -0.84 6.06
N VAL A 192 11.28 -1.65 7.09
CA VAL A 192 10.22 -2.31 7.85
C VAL A 192 10.70 -2.49 9.29
N GLY A 193 9.76 -2.58 10.22
CA GLY A 193 10.03 -2.94 11.61
C GLY A 193 10.05 -4.45 11.83
N THR A 194 10.24 -4.85 13.08
CA THR A 194 10.23 -6.26 13.51
C THR A 194 8.86 -6.66 14.05
N PHE A 195 8.51 -7.94 13.89
CA PHE A 195 7.33 -8.54 14.49
C PHE A 195 7.56 -8.89 15.96
N ASP A 196 6.49 -8.85 16.76
CA ASP A 196 6.50 -9.39 18.11
C ASP A 196 6.19 -10.90 18.06
N LEU A 197 7.20 -11.73 18.32
CA LEU A 197 7.09 -13.19 18.26
C LEU A 197 6.07 -13.78 19.25
N SER A 198 5.73 -13.06 20.32
CA SER A 198 4.71 -13.50 21.28
C SER A 198 3.27 -13.25 20.79
N ARG A 199 3.11 -12.38 19.79
CA ARG A 199 1.81 -11.90 19.30
C ARG A 199 1.50 -12.38 17.88
N LEU A 200 2.16 -13.42 17.39
CA LEU A 200 1.94 -13.95 16.04
C LEU A 200 0.49 -14.41 15.80
N LEU A 201 -0.22 -14.84 16.84
CA LEU A 201 -1.64 -15.24 16.77
C LEU A 201 -2.61 -14.06 16.47
N GLU A 202 -2.12 -12.82 16.60
CA GLU A 202 -2.87 -11.62 16.25
C GLU A 202 -2.86 -11.36 14.73
N LEU A 203 -1.96 -12.00 13.99
CA LEU A 203 -1.90 -11.92 12.53
C LEU A 203 -2.99 -12.80 11.89
N ALA A 204 -3.45 -12.45 10.70
CA ALA A 204 -4.49 -13.20 9.99
C ALA A 204 -3.92 -14.49 9.39
N SER A 205 -2.75 -14.42 8.75
CA SER A 205 -1.99 -15.60 8.35
C SER A 205 -0.50 -15.28 8.24
N ILE A 206 0.32 -16.31 8.42
CA ILE A 206 1.76 -16.29 8.20
C ILE A 206 2.08 -17.52 7.39
N GLU A 207 2.56 -17.32 6.17
CA GLU A 207 2.88 -18.39 5.24
C GLU A 207 4.32 -18.18 4.76
N CYS A 208 5.13 -19.22 4.81
CA CYS A 208 6.50 -19.14 4.31
C CYS A 208 6.89 -20.41 3.58
N LYS A 209 7.55 -20.21 2.44
CA LYS A 209 8.01 -21.28 1.54
C LYS A 209 9.47 -21.05 1.21
N LYS A 210 10.21 -22.11 0.90
CA LYS A 210 11.55 -21.96 0.30
C LYS A 210 11.42 -21.96 -1.22
N ASN A 211 12.16 -21.10 -1.91
CA ASN A 211 12.28 -21.16 -3.37
C ASN A 211 13.47 -22.05 -3.79
N GLU A 212 13.71 -22.18 -5.10
CA GLU A 212 14.82 -23.00 -5.63
C GLU A 212 16.21 -22.58 -5.14
N LYS A 213 16.38 -21.30 -4.79
CA LYS A 213 17.63 -20.74 -4.25
C LYS A 213 17.77 -20.98 -2.73
N GLY A 214 16.76 -21.58 -2.10
CA GLY A 214 16.67 -21.76 -0.66
C GLY A 214 16.18 -20.51 0.10
N ASN A 215 15.83 -19.44 -0.61
CA ASN A 215 15.35 -18.21 0.01
C ASN A 215 13.93 -18.39 0.54
N TYR A 216 13.62 -17.71 1.64
CA TYR A 216 12.32 -17.71 2.28
C TYR A 216 11.42 -16.70 1.58
N LEU A 217 10.34 -17.18 0.96
CA LEU A 217 9.22 -16.40 0.47
C LEU A 217 8.17 -16.30 1.59
N LEU A 218 8.29 -15.27 2.42
CA LEU A 218 7.39 -15.01 3.53
C LEU A 218 6.23 -14.12 3.08
N THR A 219 5.01 -14.50 3.42
CA THR A 219 3.79 -13.69 3.30
C THR A 219 3.12 -13.60 4.67
N VAL A 220 2.86 -12.38 5.12
CA VAL A 220 2.14 -12.10 6.36
C VAL A 220 0.90 -11.27 6.02
N LYS A 221 -0.28 -11.78 6.37
CA LYS A 221 -1.53 -11.02 6.34
C LYS A 221 -1.86 -10.56 7.74
N PHE A 222 -2.15 -9.28 7.90
CA PHE A 222 -2.57 -8.74 9.19
C PHE A 222 -4.10 -8.80 9.28
N LYS A 223 -4.64 -8.93 10.50
CA LYS A 223 -6.09 -8.74 10.71
C LYS A 223 -6.43 -7.27 10.52
N ASN A 224 -7.68 -7.00 10.11
CA ASN A 224 -8.16 -5.63 10.06
C ASN A 224 -8.14 -5.04 11.48
N GLU A 225 -7.65 -3.81 11.62
CA GLU A 225 -7.46 -3.17 12.91
C GLU A 225 -8.06 -1.76 12.90
N LYS A 226 -9.06 -1.55 13.75
CA LYS A 226 -9.71 -0.25 13.93
C LYS A 226 -9.00 0.52 15.03
N ASN A 227 -8.68 1.79 14.76
CA ASN A 227 -7.98 2.71 15.66
C ASN A 227 -6.71 2.08 16.28
N PRO A 228 -5.74 1.68 15.45
CA PRO A 228 -4.55 0.97 15.91
C PRO A 228 -3.72 1.83 16.88
N THR A 229 -3.19 1.18 17.91
CA THR A 229 -2.27 1.84 18.85
C THR A 229 -0.83 1.80 18.33
N GLU A 230 0.08 2.53 18.98
CA GLU A 230 1.53 2.40 18.71
C GLU A 230 2.07 0.98 18.92
N SER A 231 1.35 0.16 19.70
CA SER A 231 1.71 -1.24 19.94
C SER A 231 1.27 -2.18 18.81
N SER A 232 0.45 -1.72 17.87
CA SER A 232 -0.04 -2.50 16.73
C SER A 232 1.13 -3.06 15.91
N GLN A 233 1.00 -4.32 15.48
CA GLN A 233 1.98 -4.89 14.56
C GLN A 233 1.92 -4.25 13.17
N ILE A 234 0.77 -3.73 12.72
CA ILE A 234 0.67 -2.96 11.47
C ILE A 234 1.51 -1.68 11.60
N VAL A 235 1.32 -0.93 12.70
CA VAL A 235 2.07 0.31 12.98
C VAL A 235 3.56 0.05 13.07
N LYS A 236 3.97 -0.94 13.89
CA LYS A 236 5.39 -1.23 14.13
C LYS A 236 6.11 -1.79 12.91
N VAL A 237 5.51 -2.76 12.22
CA VAL A 237 6.18 -3.49 11.12
C VAL A 237 6.13 -2.68 9.83
N LEU A 238 4.99 -2.07 9.51
CA LEU A 238 4.80 -1.35 8.25
C LEU A 238 5.05 0.15 8.37
N GLY A 239 5.46 0.64 9.54
CA GLY A 239 5.76 2.06 9.79
C GLY A 239 4.55 2.98 9.64
N GLN A 240 3.35 2.46 9.88
CA GLN A 240 2.09 3.19 9.71
C GLN A 240 1.77 4.06 10.94
N MET A 241 0.93 5.08 10.79
CA MET A 241 0.52 5.92 11.92
C MET A 241 -0.38 5.17 12.91
N SER A 242 -0.26 5.49 14.19
CA SER A 242 -1.28 5.13 15.18
C SER A 242 -2.50 6.05 15.08
N TYR A 243 -3.60 5.64 15.72
CA TYR A 243 -4.79 6.47 15.90
C TYR A 243 -4.48 7.85 16.49
N ASP A 244 -3.69 7.88 17.57
CA ASP A 244 -3.37 9.12 18.26
C ASP A 244 -2.48 10.03 17.40
N SER A 245 -1.53 9.47 16.65
CA SER A 245 -0.71 10.24 15.70
C SER A 245 -1.56 10.82 14.57
N ALA A 246 -2.47 10.03 13.99
CA ALA A 246 -3.38 10.50 12.94
C ALA A 246 -4.32 11.61 13.44
N LYS A 247 -4.88 11.43 14.64
CA LYS A 247 -5.76 12.41 15.29
C LYS A 247 -5.01 13.71 15.60
N LYS A 248 -3.75 13.61 16.03
CA LYS A 248 -2.88 14.78 16.25
C LYS A 248 -2.57 15.50 14.94
N ALA A 249 -2.24 14.77 13.87
CA ALA A 249 -2.04 15.36 12.55
C ALA A 249 -3.29 16.09 12.03
N LEU A 250 -4.48 15.53 12.29
CA LEU A 250 -5.75 16.22 12.03
C LEU A 250 -5.86 17.51 12.86
N ALA A 251 -5.57 17.46 14.16
CA ALA A 251 -5.66 18.62 15.04
C ALA A 251 -4.66 19.74 14.70
N ASP A 252 -3.42 19.40 14.36
CA ASP A 252 -2.36 20.38 14.05
C ASP A 252 -2.62 21.09 12.70
N ASN A 253 -3.23 20.39 11.75
CA ASN A 253 -3.61 20.96 10.47
C ASN A 253 -4.96 21.70 10.50
N ASN A 254 -5.75 21.60 11.58
CA ASN A 254 -7.11 22.15 11.68
C ASN A 254 -7.22 23.69 11.82
N SER A 255 -6.22 24.46 11.37
CA SER A 255 -6.21 25.93 11.46
C SER A 255 -6.49 26.58 10.11
N LEU A 256 -7.61 27.31 10.00
CA LEU A 256 -7.98 28.13 8.84
C LEU A 256 -7.87 29.61 9.20
N ASP A 257 -6.82 30.30 8.78
CA ASP A 257 -6.63 31.75 9.04
C ASP A 257 -6.95 32.13 10.51
N GLY A 258 -6.48 31.32 11.47
CA GLY A 258 -6.69 31.54 12.91
C GLY A 258 -8.00 30.97 13.49
N VAL A 259 -8.87 30.38 12.67
CA VAL A 259 -10.07 29.66 13.11
C VAL A 259 -9.72 28.20 13.40
N LYS A 260 -9.89 27.79 14.67
CA LYS A 260 -9.68 26.40 15.10
C LYS A 260 -10.89 25.54 14.74
N ALA A 261 -10.67 24.49 13.96
CA ALA A 261 -11.67 23.46 13.74
C ALA A 261 -11.72 22.47 14.91
N LYS A 262 -12.92 22.02 15.25
CA LYS A 262 -13.21 21.00 16.27
C LYS A 262 -13.43 19.66 15.59
N ILE A 263 -12.72 18.63 16.02
CA ILE A 263 -12.95 17.24 15.61
C ILE A 263 -14.08 16.68 16.49
N ASP A 264 -15.28 16.54 15.93
CA ASP A 264 -16.42 15.98 16.64
C ASP A 264 -16.39 14.44 16.64
N ALA A 265 -15.90 13.83 15.57
CA ALA A 265 -15.67 12.40 15.48
C ALA A 265 -14.52 12.09 14.52
N PHE A 266 -13.72 11.07 14.85
CA PHE A 266 -12.68 10.55 13.98
C PHE A 266 -12.40 9.08 14.32
N ASN A 267 -12.40 8.22 13.30
CA ASN A 267 -11.92 6.85 13.38
C ASN A 267 -11.27 6.46 12.06
N PHE A 268 -10.38 5.48 12.11
CA PHE A 268 -9.89 4.81 10.92
C PHE A 268 -9.64 3.33 11.16
N THR A 269 -9.63 2.56 10.07
CA THR A 269 -9.39 1.12 10.08
C THR A 269 -8.33 0.79 9.05
N TYR A 270 -7.35 -0.01 9.44
CA TYR A 270 -6.49 -0.70 8.50
C TYR A 270 -7.15 -1.99 8.03
N GLU A 271 -7.20 -2.18 6.72
CA GLU A 271 -7.79 -3.34 6.06
C GLU A 271 -6.81 -3.91 5.03
N ASN A 272 -6.96 -5.19 4.71
CA ASN A 272 -6.22 -5.84 3.61
C ASN A 272 -4.70 -5.60 3.67
N CYS A 273 -4.17 -5.54 4.89
CA CYS A 273 -2.76 -5.30 5.13
C CYS A 273 -1.96 -6.58 4.87
N ILE A 274 -0.98 -6.51 3.97
CA ILE A 274 -0.17 -7.66 3.58
C ILE A 274 1.28 -7.23 3.50
N LEU A 275 2.19 -8.04 4.04
CA LEU A 275 3.63 -7.98 3.80
C LEU A 275 4.07 -9.24 3.09
N ARG A 276 4.96 -9.09 2.12
CA ARG A 276 5.66 -10.17 1.42
C ARG A 276 7.13 -9.84 1.42
N CYS A 277 7.99 -10.85 1.49
CA CYS A 277 9.42 -10.63 1.29
C CYS A 277 10.11 -11.91 0.85
N GLU A 278 11.19 -11.74 0.11
CA GLU A 278 12.16 -12.79 -0.15
C GLU A 278 13.42 -12.54 0.68
N ILE A 279 13.84 -13.53 1.47
CA ILE A 279 14.98 -13.42 2.39
C ILE A 279 15.93 -14.59 2.14
N ASN A 280 17.22 -14.33 2.03
CA ASN A 280 18.22 -15.39 2.16
C ASN A 280 18.36 -15.76 3.65
N PRO A 281 17.93 -16.95 4.10
CA PRO A 281 17.91 -17.29 5.52
C PRO A 281 19.30 -17.51 6.13
N SER A 282 20.34 -17.67 5.31
CA SER A 282 21.72 -17.90 5.74
C SER A 282 22.48 -16.59 5.94
N SER A 283 22.32 -15.62 5.03
CA SER A 283 22.96 -14.30 5.11
C SER A 283 22.10 -13.25 5.82
N TYR A 284 20.80 -13.51 5.99
CA TYR A 284 19.79 -12.55 6.47
C TYR A 284 19.63 -11.32 5.54
N GLU A 285 19.97 -11.48 4.27
CA GLU A 285 19.80 -10.44 3.26
C GLU A 285 18.37 -10.50 2.69
N PHE A 286 17.68 -9.36 2.66
CA PHE A 286 16.48 -9.19 1.86
C PHE A 286 16.82 -9.14 0.38
N VAL A 287 16.13 -9.95 -0.42
CA VAL A 287 16.11 -9.85 -1.88
C VAL A 287 15.03 -8.87 -2.32
N SER A 288 13.84 -8.98 -1.71
CA SER A 288 12.75 -8.03 -1.89
C SER A 288 11.87 -7.95 -0.64
N ILE A 289 11.19 -6.82 -0.48
CA ILE A 289 10.12 -6.62 0.50
C ILE A 289 9.00 -5.86 -0.20
N ASP A 290 7.77 -6.29 -0.03
CA ASP A 290 6.57 -5.65 -0.56
C ASP A 290 5.51 -5.58 0.54
N TRP A 291 4.83 -4.46 0.69
CA TRP A 291 3.67 -4.40 1.56
C TRP A 291 2.56 -3.54 0.98
N SER A 292 1.33 -3.82 1.35
CA SER A 292 0.15 -3.05 0.97
C SER A 292 -0.75 -2.83 2.18
N VAL A 293 -1.37 -1.67 2.24
CA VAL A 293 -2.29 -1.25 3.29
C VAL A 293 -3.47 -0.54 2.66
N LYS A 294 -4.69 -0.94 3.00
CA LYS A 294 -5.88 -0.13 2.80
C LYS A 294 -6.23 0.56 4.10
N ASN A 295 -6.51 1.85 4.04
CA ASN A 295 -6.98 2.66 5.16
C ASN A 295 -8.39 3.16 4.83
N VAL A 296 -9.33 2.95 5.73
CA VAL A 296 -10.68 3.51 5.64
C VAL A 296 -10.88 4.42 6.84
N SER A 297 -11.22 5.69 6.59
CA SER A 297 -11.41 6.68 7.65
C SER A 297 -12.78 7.34 7.57
N ASN A 298 -13.30 7.73 8.74
CA ASN A 298 -14.52 8.51 8.87
C ASN A 298 -14.26 9.65 9.83
N SER A 299 -14.63 10.86 9.42
CA SER A 299 -14.39 12.07 10.17
C SER A 299 -15.63 12.97 10.18
N LYS A 300 -15.76 13.73 11.27
CA LYS A 300 -16.70 14.82 11.43
C LYS A 300 -15.99 15.99 12.06
N VAL A 301 -15.87 17.08 11.32
CA VAL A 301 -15.15 18.28 11.75
C VAL A 301 -16.06 19.48 11.63
N THR A 302 -16.12 20.28 12.69
CA THR A 302 -16.90 21.52 12.74
C THR A 302 -16.00 22.72 12.97
N THR A 303 -16.16 23.76 12.15
CA THR A 303 -15.51 25.06 12.36
C THR A 303 -16.56 26.15 12.60
N ALA A 304 -16.21 27.13 13.43
CA ALA A 304 -17.08 28.26 13.74
C ALA A 304 -16.42 29.58 13.28
N VAL A 305 -17.09 30.33 12.42
CA VAL A 305 -16.66 31.65 11.96
C VAL A 305 -17.75 32.66 12.33
N GLY A 306 -17.54 33.39 13.43
CA GLY A 306 -18.59 34.19 14.05
C GLY A 306 -19.76 33.33 14.51
N PHE A 307 -20.98 33.65 14.05
CA PHE A 307 -22.20 32.87 14.36
C PHE A 307 -22.44 31.69 13.41
N VAL A 308 -21.63 31.57 12.34
CA VAL A 308 -21.75 30.50 11.35
C VAL A 308 -20.94 29.28 11.80
N LYS A 309 -21.59 28.13 11.88
CA LYS A 309 -21.00 26.82 12.09
C LYS A 309 -21.08 26.04 10.78
N LEU A 310 -19.92 25.58 10.32
CA LEU A 310 -19.79 24.68 9.17
C LEU A 310 -19.32 23.33 9.66
N THR A 311 -19.99 22.27 9.23
CA THR A 311 -19.65 20.89 9.59
C THR A 311 -19.43 20.07 8.32
N VAL A 312 -18.30 19.37 8.27
CA VAL A 312 -17.96 18.41 7.22
C VAL A 312 -17.95 17.02 7.83
N GLU A 313 -18.76 16.13 7.28
CA GLU A 313 -18.70 14.68 7.51
C GLU A 313 -18.09 14.04 6.26
N MET A 314 -17.05 13.22 6.43
CA MET A 314 -16.32 12.66 5.30
C MET A 314 -15.86 11.24 5.57
N SER A 315 -16.03 10.39 4.55
CA SER A 315 -15.52 9.03 4.48
C SER A 315 -14.47 8.95 3.37
N MET A 316 -13.32 8.38 3.68
CA MET A 316 -12.21 8.25 2.72
C MET A 316 -11.62 6.86 2.74
N THR A 317 -11.19 6.42 1.56
CA THR A 317 -10.37 5.22 1.37
C THR A 317 -9.02 5.61 0.81
N GLY A 318 -7.96 5.29 1.54
CA GLY A 318 -6.58 5.33 1.07
C GLY A 318 -6.07 3.92 0.77
N ASN A 319 -5.35 3.74 -0.33
CA ASN A 319 -4.56 2.53 -0.56
C ASN A 319 -3.11 2.93 -0.76
N ASN A 320 -2.21 2.25 -0.05
CA ASN A 320 -0.79 2.46 -0.18
C ASN A 320 -0.10 1.12 -0.35
N SER A 321 0.71 0.98 -1.39
CA SER A 321 1.60 -0.17 -1.57
C SER A 321 3.03 0.30 -1.69
N THR A 322 3.95 -0.42 -1.05
CA THR A 322 5.38 -0.14 -1.06
C THR A 322 6.18 -1.38 -1.41
N SER A 323 7.33 -1.19 -2.07
CA SER A 323 8.32 -2.25 -2.28
C SER A 323 9.75 -1.81 -1.95
N TYR A 324 10.66 -2.76 -1.80
CA TYR A 324 12.09 -2.57 -1.62
C TYR A 324 12.75 -3.69 -2.43
N SER A 325 13.65 -3.36 -3.32
CA SER A 325 14.25 -4.30 -4.28
C SER A 325 15.65 -3.85 -4.67
N LYS A 326 16.36 -4.67 -5.45
CA LYS A 326 17.71 -4.35 -5.97
C LYS A 326 18.65 -3.90 -4.85
N PHE A 327 18.68 -4.68 -3.78
CA PHE A 327 19.54 -4.40 -2.65
C PHE A 327 21.02 -4.53 -3.04
N GLY A 328 21.83 -3.53 -2.71
CA GLY A 328 23.29 -3.56 -2.79
C GLY A 328 23.87 -3.69 -1.39
N TYR A 329 24.12 -4.94 -0.99
CA TYR A 329 24.82 -5.35 0.23
C TYR A 329 26.34 -5.26 0.08
#